data_AF-A0A963IFM9-F1
#
_entry.id   AF-A0A963IFM9-F1
#
_cell.length_a   1.000
_cell.length_b   1.000
_cell.length_c   1.000
_cell.angle_alpha   90.00
_cell.angle_beta   90.00
_cell.angle_gamma   90.00
#
_symmetry.space_group_name_H-M   'P 1'
#
loop_
_entity.id
_entity.type
_entity.pdbx_description
1 polymer ?
#
loop_
_entity_poly.entity_id
_entity_poly.type
_entity_poly.pdbx_seq_one_letter_code
_entity_poly.pdbx_strand_id
1 'polypeptide(L)'
;MKNPFGPRKRNHVAKCPRCGTPHQYVDVTNPVANDPGYWVVKCSGCAEPFCIANLHDVYDSFTDVTILSREEGNIELAQAPVAHQVAVYNLELDVLRLQYDYAARPLYECSCANPLDQLARQQLVEEFEEINKEYRYRVHYALKGRFYAEYVVAKVHFACECGAKHVATYYTRFVVDDDQPPLKIDDYILADVSGAPLSDTLDGIRSKDDAMDLLAKLVMRWNLIADQVLVASPFIGHQYLSPENQMGIWEWLLSMLDSRIAIFVTRATTWKAYRRSMQVAGLPVDVLEQFGLENKVVSAGQSKQDFHAKFYAGLSDSWCEVYSGSANLVRGPSMENTSFRSMTREAFDRRYVAKMAFKAPLPQPEFKAAKRSLVIYQSETAG
;
A
#
# COMPACT_ATOMS: atom_id res chain seq x y z
N MET A 1 8.28 11.79 -21.24
CA MET A 1 9.74 11.79 -21.48
C MET A 1 10.40 12.52 -20.32
N LYS A 2 11.37 11.92 -19.60
CA LYS A 2 12.10 12.62 -18.54
C LYS A 2 12.93 13.73 -19.19
N ASN A 3 12.82 14.96 -18.69
CA ASN A 3 13.62 16.10 -19.15
C ASN A 3 15.12 15.75 -18.95
N PRO A 4 15.92 15.62 -20.01
CA PRO A 4 17.34 15.25 -19.89
C PRO A 4 18.19 16.34 -19.22
N PHE A 5 17.63 17.54 -19.05
CA PHE A 5 18.24 18.70 -18.39
C PHE A 5 17.70 18.95 -16.98
N GLY A 6 16.87 18.05 -16.42
CA GLY A 6 16.39 18.15 -15.06
C GLY A 6 17.38 17.59 -14.02
N PRO A 7 17.26 17.98 -12.74
CA PRO A 7 18.05 17.40 -11.65
C PRO A 7 17.83 15.89 -11.56
N ARG A 8 18.92 15.15 -11.34
CA ARG A 8 18.88 13.71 -11.07
C ARG A 8 18.75 13.49 -9.57
N LYS A 9 17.73 12.75 -9.17
CA LYS A 9 17.48 12.37 -7.77
C LYS A 9 17.85 10.91 -7.57
N ARG A 10 18.64 10.60 -6.54
CA ARG A 10 18.95 9.22 -6.14
C ARG A 10 18.59 9.02 -4.67
N ASN A 11 17.99 7.88 -4.36
CA ASN A 11 17.66 7.54 -2.98
C ASN A 11 18.84 6.83 -2.32
N HIS A 12 19.16 7.25 -1.11
CA HIS A 12 20.24 6.74 -0.31
C HIS A 12 19.75 6.42 1.11
N VAL A 13 20.40 5.45 1.75
CA VAL A 13 20.27 5.19 3.19
C VAL A 13 21.65 5.23 3.81
N ALA A 14 21.84 6.05 4.82
CA ALA A 14 23.03 6.05 5.66
C ALA A 14 22.69 5.49 7.04
N LYS A 15 23.54 4.63 7.59
CA LYS A 15 23.36 4.15 8.97
C LYS A 15 24.12 5.05 9.95
N CYS A 16 23.47 5.35 11.07
CA CYS A 16 24.14 6.00 12.18
C CYS A 16 25.35 5.17 12.63
N PRO A 17 26.56 5.74 12.67
CA PRO A 17 27.78 5.00 13.03
C PRO A 17 27.81 4.55 14.50
N ARG A 18 26.92 5.07 15.35
CA ARG A 18 26.86 4.71 16.78
C ARG A 18 25.86 3.59 17.06
N CYS A 19 24.62 3.74 16.60
CA CYS A 19 23.53 2.80 16.93
C CYS A 19 23.07 1.95 15.74
N GLY A 20 23.55 2.23 14.52
CA GLY A 20 23.18 1.50 13.32
C GLY A 20 21.80 1.82 12.76
N THR A 21 21.01 2.70 13.39
CA THR A 21 19.70 3.12 12.87
C THR A 21 19.85 3.71 11.46
N PRO A 22 19.05 3.27 10.47
CA PRO A 22 19.10 3.79 9.10
C PRO A 22 18.40 5.15 8.97
N HIS A 23 18.92 6.00 8.08
CA HIS A 23 18.43 7.34 7.77
C HIS A 23 18.35 7.51 6.25
N GLN A 24 17.13 7.64 5.72
CA GLN A 24 16.90 7.81 4.29
C GLN A 24 17.11 9.27 3.88
N TYR A 25 17.69 9.48 2.70
CA TYR A 25 17.86 10.80 2.10
C TYR A 25 17.89 10.71 0.58
N VAL A 26 17.63 11.84 -0.08
CA VAL A 26 17.73 11.98 -1.53
C VAL A 26 18.92 12.87 -1.84
N ASP A 27 19.87 12.31 -2.56
CA ASP A 27 21.02 13.02 -3.11
C ASP A 27 20.65 13.56 -4.50
N VAL A 28 20.77 14.88 -4.66
CA VAL A 28 20.41 15.59 -5.88
C VAL A 28 21.67 15.95 -6.65
N THR A 29 21.69 15.60 -7.93
CA THR A 29 22.74 16.01 -8.87
C THR A 29 22.14 16.90 -9.95
N ASN A 30 22.56 18.15 -9.96
CA ASN A 30 22.23 19.14 -10.96
C ASN A 30 23.15 19.02 -12.20
N PRO A 31 22.62 19.25 -13.41
CA PRO A 31 23.39 19.11 -14.64
C PRO A 31 24.39 20.26 -14.90
N VAL A 32 24.23 21.41 -14.23
CA VAL A 32 25.01 22.63 -14.51
C VAL A 32 26.05 22.90 -13.43
N ALA A 33 25.62 23.01 -12.18
CA ALA A 33 26.47 23.28 -11.03
C ALA A 33 25.95 22.47 -9.85
N ASN A 34 26.85 22.01 -8.99
CA ASN A 34 26.54 21.28 -7.78
C ASN A 34 27.41 21.85 -6.67
N ASP A 35 26.86 21.94 -5.46
CA ASP A 35 27.58 22.37 -4.26
C ASP A 35 27.90 21.15 -3.39
N PRO A 36 29.01 20.42 -3.66
CA PRO A 36 29.32 19.17 -2.99
C PRO A 36 29.65 19.41 -1.53
N GLY A 37 29.27 18.47 -0.68
CA GLY A 37 29.54 18.61 0.75
C GLY A 37 28.94 17.52 1.62
N TYR A 38 28.58 17.89 2.84
CA TYR A 38 28.04 16.99 3.83
C TYR A 38 26.98 17.66 4.71
N TRP A 39 26.16 16.82 5.34
CA TRP A 39 25.26 17.24 6.41
C TRP A 39 25.72 16.70 7.74
N VAL A 40 25.56 17.50 8.79
CA VAL A 40 25.49 17.01 10.16
C VAL A 40 24.02 16.82 10.50
N VAL A 41 23.61 15.60 10.82
CA VAL A 41 22.22 15.24 11.11
C VAL A 41 22.06 14.68 12.51
N LYS A 42 20.88 14.85 13.10
CA LYS A 42 20.53 14.24 14.39
C LYS A 42 19.99 12.84 14.17
N CYS A 43 20.61 11.83 14.79
CA CYS A 43 20.11 10.45 14.71
C CYS A 43 18.71 10.31 15.34
N SER A 44 17.75 9.78 14.59
CA SER A 44 16.41 9.46 15.11
C SER A 44 16.39 8.34 16.16
N GLY A 45 17.41 7.47 16.20
CA GLY A 45 17.49 6.34 17.14
C GLY A 45 18.13 6.70 18.48
N CYS A 46 19.35 7.27 18.46
CA CYS A 46 20.10 7.61 19.68
C CYS A 46 20.21 9.10 19.96
N ALA A 47 19.57 9.97 19.16
CA ALA A 47 19.65 11.44 19.25
C ALA A 47 21.05 12.06 19.05
N GLU A 48 22.11 11.26 18.96
CA GLU A 48 23.48 11.72 18.71
C GLU A 48 23.67 12.24 17.28
N PRO A 49 24.48 13.31 17.09
CA PRO A 49 24.80 13.80 15.76
C PRO A 49 25.75 12.85 15.02
N PHE A 50 25.62 12.81 13.69
CA PHE A 50 26.56 12.14 12.78
C PHE A 50 26.57 12.80 11.40
N CYS A 51 27.60 12.54 10.59
CA CYS A 51 27.74 13.15 9.27
C CYS A 51 27.29 12.21 8.14
N ILE A 52 26.50 12.74 7.20
CA ILE A 52 26.24 12.14 5.89
C ILE A 52 27.11 12.89 4.88
N ALA A 53 28.13 12.22 4.35
CA ALA A 53 29.15 12.82 3.50
C ALA A 53 28.91 12.55 2.01
N ASN A 54 29.68 13.23 1.16
CA ASN A 54 29.73 13.05 -0.30
C ASN A 54 28.38 13.29 -0.99
N LEU A 55 27.62 14.28 -0.51
CA LEU A 55 26.46 14.79 -1.21
C LEU A 55 26.93 15.52 -2.46
N HIS A 56 26.21 15.37 -3.56
CA HIS A 56 26.52 16.12 -4.79
C HIS A 56 26.11 17.58 -4.62
N ASP A 57 24.93 17.83 -4.04
CA ASP A 57 24.42 19.17 -3.80
C ASP A 57 23.78 19.26 -2.41
N VAL A 58 24.43 19.95 -1.47
CA VAL A 58 23.98 19.97 -0.06
C VAL A 58 22.69 20.75 0.18
N TYR A 59 22.31 21.67 -0.70
CA TYR A 59 21.12 22.51 -0.52
C TYR A 59 19.90 21.96 -1.24
N ASP A 60 20.10 21.36 -2.41
CA ASP A 60 19.01 20.75 -3.18
C ASP A 60 18.69 19.32 -2.74
N SER A 61 19.65 18.63 -2.11
CA SER A 61 19.39 17.33 -1.47
C SER A 61 18.44 17.49 -0.29
N PHE A 62 17.65 16.45 0.00
CA PHE A 62 16.67 16.50 1.09
C PHE A 62 16.53 15.18 1.87
N THR A 63 16.02 15.26 3.09
CA THR A 63 15.73 14.15 3.99
C THR A 63 14.64 14.56 4.98
N ASP A 64 13.90 13.59 5.51
CA ASP A 64 12.94 13.79 6.60
C ASP A 64 13.62 13.84 7.99
N VAL A 65 14.94 13.62 8.05
CA VAL A 65 15.73 13.66 9.28
C VAL A 65 16.12 15.10 9.60
N THR A 66 16.21 15.43 10.89
CA THR A 66 16.64 16.77 11.31
C THR A 66 18.11 17.03 10.93
N ILE A 67 18.32 17.92 9.97
CA ILE A 67 19.63 18.48 9.61
C ILE A 67 20.00 19.56 10.64
N LEU A 68 21.16 19.39 11.27
CA LEU A 68 21.73 20.33 12.23
C LEU A 68 22.60 21.39 11.53
N SER A 69 23.39 20.98 10.54
CA SER A 69 24.13 21.89 9.67
C SER A 69 24.36 21.29 8.27
N ARG A 70 24.60 22.18 7.30
CA ARG A 70 24.97 21.88 5.92
C ARG A 70 26.31 22.54 5.67
N GLU A 71 27.27 21.78 5.15
CA GLU A 71 28.65 22.24 4.99
C GLU A 71 29.13 21.87 3.58
N GLU A 72 29.68 22.82 2.86
CA GLU A 72 30.29 22.61 1.54
C GLU A 72 31.74 22.08 1.68
N GLY A 73 32.17 21.30 0.70
CA GLY A 73 33.52 20.75 0.64
C GLY A 73 33.72 19.45 1.41
N ASN A 74 34.99 19.05 1.57
CA ASN A 74 35.35 17.80 2.21
C ASN A 74 35.30 17.90 3.74
N ILE A 75 35.10 16.77 4.41
CA ILE A 75 35.19 16.69 5.87
C ILE A 75 36.66 16.79 6.28
N GLU A 76 37.11 17.99 6.68
CA GLU A 76 38.49 18.21 7.14
C GLU A 76 38.67 17.89 8.63
N LEU A 77 37.64 18.15 9.45
CA LEU A 77 37.57 17.81 10.88
C LEU A 77 36.15 17.36 11.19
N ALA A 78 35.93 16.05 11.34
CA ALA A 78 34.61 15.50 11.58
C ALA A 78 34.08 15.94 12.96
N GLN A 79 33.22 16.97 13.00
CA GLN A 79 32.55 17.43 14.23
C GLN A 79 31.68 16.33 14.85
N ALA A 80 31.27 15.34 14.05
CA ALA A 80 30.58 14.14 14.46
C ALA A 80 31.05 12.94 13.61
N PRO A 81 30.85 11.68 14.05
CA PRO A 81 31.30 10.51 13.30
C PRO A 81 30.63 10.41 11.92
N VAL A 82 31.37 9.98 10.89
CA VAL A 82 30.86 9.87 9.51
C VAL A 82 30.17 8.52 9.30
N ALA A 83 29.04 8.53 8.60
CA ALA A 83 28.38 7.30 8.16
C ALA A 83 29.19 6.62 7.05
N HIS A 84 29.72 5.43 7.33
CA HIS A 84 30.46 4.62 6.35
C HIS A 84 29.61 3.53 5.70
N GLN A 85 28.49 3.17 6.32
CA GLN A 85 27.53 2.22 5.77
C GLN A 85 26.43 3.00 5.05
N VAL A 86 26.62 3.17 3.74
CA VAL A 86 25.69 3.88 2.86
C VAL A 86 25.26 2.95 1.72
N ALA A 87 23.96 2.85 1.46
CA ALA A 87 23.39 2.13 0.34
C ALA A 87 22.69 3.11 -0.61
N VAL A 88 22.94 2.95 -1.92
CA VAL A 88 22.16 3.60 -2.98
C VAL A 88 21.10 2.61 -3.45
N TYR A 89 19.85 3.04 -3.56
CA TYR A 89 18.76 2.14 -3.93
C TYR A 89 17.77 2.79 -4.89
N ASN A 90 17.10 1.92 -5.65
CA ASN A 90 15.93 2.26 -6.44
C ASN A 90 14.91 1.12 -6.26
N LEU A 91 14.43 0.98 -5.03
CA LEU A 91 13.53 -0.07 -4.59
C LEU A 91 12.19 0.55 -4.16
N GLU A 92 11.10 -0.02 -4.64
CA GLU A 92 9.73 0.40 -4.32
C GLU A 92 8.99 -0.79 -3.69
N LEU A 93 9.51 -1.30 -2.58
CA LEU A 93 8.98 -2.53 -1.95
C LEU A 93 7.71 -2.28 -1.10
N ASP A 94 7.49 -1.06 -0.63
CA ASP A 94 6.30 -0.68 0.17
C ASP A 94 5.32 0.22 -0.59
N VAL A 95 5.53 0.41 -1.90
CA VAL A 95 4.66 1.29 -2.71
C VAL A 95 3.37 0.55 -3.05
N LEU A 96 2.24 1.12 -2.62
CA LEU A 96 0.92 0.70 -3.06
C LEU A 96 0.76 0.95 -4.56
N ARG A 97 0.50 -0.11 -5.32
CA ARG A 97 0.17 -0.07 -6.75
C ARG A 97 -1.20 -0.71 -6.94
N LEU A 98 -2.22 0.06 -6.62
CA LEU A 98 -3.61 -0.38 -6.72
C LEU A 98 -4.06 -0.27 -8.17
N GLN A 99 -4.65 -1.34 -8.69
CA GLN A 99 -5.23 -1.37 -10.03
C GLN A 99 -6.52 -2.17 -9.99
N TYR A 100 -7.66 -1.49 -10.10
CA TYR A 100 -8.96 -2.17 -10.10
C TYR A 100 -9.25 -2.77 -11.48
N ASP A 101 -9.35 -4.10 -11.56
CA ASP A 101 -9.64 -4.79 -12.81
C ASP A 101 -11.16 -4.87 -13.06
N TYR A 102 -11.66 -4.01 -13.95
CA TYR A 102 -13.08 -3.96 -14.35
C TYR A 102 -13.47 -5.03 -15.39
N ALA A 103 -12.50 -5.71 -15.99
CA ALA A 103 -12.73 -6.82 -16.92
C ALA A 103 -12.84 -8.16 -16.20
N ALA A 104 -12.20 -8.29 -15.04
CA ALA A 104 -12.36 -9.44 -14.14
C ALA A 104 -13.75 -9.51 -13.49
N ARG A 105 -14.03 -10.63 -12.79
CA ARG A 105 -15.29 -10.89 -12.09
C ARG A 105 -15.76 -9.67 -11.27
N PRO A 106 -16.99 -9.16 -11.44
CA PRO A 106 -17.49 -8.00 -10.70
C PRO A 106 -17.56 -8.31 -9.20
N LEU A 107 -17.19 -7.34 -8.36
CA LEU A 107 -17.37 -7.44 -6.91
C LEU A 107 -18.78 -7.02 -6.49
N TYR A 108 -19.36 -6.05 -7.20
CA TYR A 108 -20.67 -5.50 -6.92
C TYR A 108 -21.65 -5.92 -8.02
N GLU A 109 -22.73 -6.58 -7.62
CA GLU A 109 -23.84 -6.96 -8.48
C GLU A 109 -25.13 -6.32 -7.96
N CYS A 110 -25.99 -5.90 -8.88
CA CYS A 110 -27.32 -5.41 -8.54
C CYS A 110 -28.25 -6.58 -8.18
N SER A 111 -29.37 -6.31 -7.54
CA SER A 111 -30.42 -7.31 -7.32
C SER A 111 -30.99 -7.92 -8.61
N CYS A 112 -30.82 -7.25 -9.76
CA CYS A 112 -31.15 -7.80 -11.09
C CYS A 112 -29.99 -8.56 -11.75
N ALA A 113 -28.92 -8.85 -11.01
CA ALA A 113 -27.68 -9.49 -11.45
C ALA A 113 -26.82 -8.70 -12.44
N ASN A 114 -27.14 -7.44 -12.72
CA ASN A 114 -26.28 -6.58 -13.54
C ASN A 114 -24.96 -6.23 -12.81
N PRO A 115 -23.81 -6.28 -13.50
CA PRO A 115 -22.50 -5.98 -12.90
C PRO A 115 -22.35 -4.47 -12.66
N LEU A 116 -22.36 -4.06 -11.39
CA LEU A 116 -22.30 -2.65 -11.02
C LEU A 116 -20.91 -2.04 -11.16
N ASP A 117 -19.83 -2.83 -11.09
CA ASP A 117 -18.45 -2.36 -11.31
C ASP A 117 -18.31 -1.58 -12.63
N GLN A 118 -18.89 -2.11 -13.72
CA GLN A 118 -18.76 -1.52 -15.05
C GLN A 118 -19.63 -0.27 -15.21
N LEU A 119 -20.86 -0.29 -14.70
CA LEU A 119 -21.76 0.87 -14.71
C LEU A 119 -21.18 2.01 -13.88
N ALA A 120 -20.64 1.69 -12.70
CA ALA A 120 -19.93 2.65 -11.86
C ALA A 120 -18.76 3.28 -12.63
N ARG A 121 -17.99 2.50 -13.39
CA ARG A 121 -16.85 3.01 -14.17
C ARG A 121 -17.31 3.93 -15.30
N GLN A 122 -18.39 3.58 -15.99
CA GLN A 122 -18.96 4.44 -17.03
C GLN A 122 -19.33 5.79 -16.44
N GLN A 123 -20.02 5.81 -15.29
CA GLN A 123 -20.37 7.07 -14.63
C GLN A 123 -19.12 7.85 -14.17
N LEU A 124 -18.08 7.17 -13.67
CA LEU A 124 -16.82 7.84 -13.31
C LEU A 124 -16.21 8.55 -14.53
N VAL A 125 -16.25 7.93 -15.72
CA VAL A 125 -15.72 8.54 -16.96
C VAL A 125 -16.47 9.83 -17.30
N GLU A 126 -17.79 9.83 -17.15
CA GLU A 126 -18.65 10.99 -17.44
C GLU A 126 -18.35 12.18 -16.51
N GLU A 127 -18.11 11.91 -15.23
CA GLU A 127 -17.88 12.94 -14.20
C GLU A 127 -16.40 13.25 -13.96
N PHE A 128 -15.49 12.60 -14.69
CA PHE A 128 -14.06 12.61 -14.41
C PHE A 128 -13.44 14.01 -14.46
N GLU A 129 -13.89 14.85 -15.37
CA GLU A 129 -13.36 16.21 -15.52
C GLU A 129 -13.61 17.05 -14.26
N GLU A 130 -14.82 16.99 -13.71
CA GLU A 130 -15.20 17.72 -12.49
C GLU A 130 -14.49 17.17 -11.26
N ILE A 131 -14.37 15.85 -11.15
CA ILE A 131 -13.60 15.20 -10.09
C ILE A 131 -12.14 15.69 -10.11
N ASN A 132 -11.54 15.79 -11.29
CA ASN A 132 -10.17 16.27 -11.46
C ASN A 132 -10.02 17.77 -11.15
N LYS A 133 -11.03 18.60 -11.47
CA LYS A 133 -11.05 20.01 -11.08
C LYS A 133 -11.04 20.14 -9.55
N GLU A 134 -11.89 19.38 -8.85
CA GLU A 134 -11.91 19.35 -7.38
C GLU A 134 -10.57 18.86 -6.81
N TYR A 135 -9.97 17.80 -7.36
CA TYR A 135 -8.66 17.32 -6.92
C TYR A 135 -7.60 18.42 -6.97
N ARG A 136 -7.45 19.11 -8.12
CA ARG A 136 -6.48 20.19 -8.29
C ARG A 136 -6.75 21.36 -7.36
N TYR A 137 -8.02 21.71 -7.17
CA TYR A 137 -8.41 22.73 -6.19
C TYR A 137 -7.91 22.36 -4.79
N ARG A 138 -8.04 21.10 -4.37
CA ARG A 138 -7.51 20.63 -3.08
C ARG A 138 -5.99 20.64 -3.00
N VAL A 139 -5.26 20.32 -4.08
CA VAL A 139 -3.79 20.45 -4.13
C VAL A 139 -3.37 21.91 -3.84
N HIS A 140 -4.00 22.90 -4.48
CA HIS A 140 -3.69 24.31 -4.22
C HIS A 140 -3.99 24.75 -2.78
N TYR A 141 -5.01 24.18 -2.13
CA TYR A 141 -5.28 24.43 -0.71
C TYR A 141 -4.26 23.75 0.20
N ALA A 142 -3.84 22.53 -0.14
CA ALA A 142 -2.85 21.78 0.60
C ALA A 142 -1.47 22.46 0.56
N LEU A 143 -1.07 23.00 -0.59
CA LEU A 143 0.15 23.81 -0.74
C LEU A 143 0.15 25.05 0.18
N LYS A 144 -1.02 25.57 0.54
CA LYS A 144 -1.20 26.68 1.49
C LYS A 144 -1.34 26.21 2.94
N GLY A 145 -1.17 24.92 3.22
CA GLY A 145 -1.34 24.31 4.54
C GLY A 145 -2.79 24.26 5.05
N ARG A 146 -3.78 24.29 4.14
CA ARG A 146 -5.22 24.37 4.49
C ARG A 146 -6.00 23.09 4.21
N PHE A 147 -5.33 22.03 3.72
CA PHE A 147 -5.96 20.76 3.41
C PHE A 147 -4.97 19.62 3.63
N TYR A 148 -5.41 18.59 4.35
CA TYR A 148 -4.60 17.41 4.66
C TYR A 148 -5.49 16.17 4.56
N ALA A 149 -5.11 15.23 3.72
CA ALA A 149 -5.72 13.91 3.59
C ALA A 149 -4.66 12.93 3.07
N GLU A 150 -4.79 11.65 3.40
CA GLU A 150 -3.98 10.61 2.74
C GLU A 150 -4.65 10.15 1.45
N TYR A 151 -5.98 10.06 1.48
CA TYR A 151 -6.82 9.68 0.36
C TYR A 151 -7.90 10.74 0.14
N VAL A 152 -8.24 10.98 -1.11
CA VAL A 152 -9.43 11.76 -1.47
C VAL A 152 -10.47 10.85 -2.10
N VAL A 153 -11.73 11.18 -1.85
CA VAL A 153 -12.88 10.34 -2.18
C VAL A 153 -13.82 11.11 -3.12
N ALA A 154 -14.26 10.44 -4.17
CA ALA A 154 -15.32 10.90 -5.06
C ALA A 154 -16.52 9.96 -4.95
N LYS A 155 -17.70 10.52 -4.71
CA LYS A 155 -18.97 9.77 -4.64
C LYS A 155 -19.78 10.03 -5.89
N VAL A 156 -19.99 8.98 -6.67
CA VAL A 156 -20.58 9.04 -8.00
C VAL A 156 -21.95 8.38 -8.01
N HIS A 157 -23.01 9.14 -8.34
CA HIS A 157 -24.38 8.61 -8.40
C HIS A 157 -24.68 7.98 -9.76
N PHE A 158 -25.27 6.79 -9.78
CA PHE A 158 -25.71 6.14 -11.02
C PHE A 158 -26.93 5.26 -10.79
N ALA A 159 -27.59 4.86 -11.87
CA ALA A 159 -28.73 3.96 -11.83
C ALA A 159 -28.43 2.66 -12.60
N CYS A 160 -28.90 1.54 -12.08
CA CYS A 160 -28.96 0.30 -12.82
C CYS A 160 -30.14 0.33 -13.81
N GLU A 161 -30.07 -0.46 -14.88
CA GLU A 161 -31.16 -0.62 -15.87
C GLU A 161 -32.49 -1.06 -15.24
N CYS A 162 -32.46 -1.74 -14.09
CA CYS A 162 -33.67 -2.10 -13.33
C CYS A 162 -34.28 -0.94 -12.53
N GLY A 163 -33.71 0.27 -12.61
CA GLY A 163 -34.14 1.47 -11.90
C GLY A 163 -33.58 1.62 -10.48
N ALA A 164 -32.79 0.66 -9.98
CA ALA A 164 -32.14 0.79 -8.67
C ALA A 164 -31.08 1.91 -8.71
N LYS A 165 -31.13 2.81 -7.72
CA LYS A 165 -30.18 3.91 -7.58
C LYS A 165 -29.02 3.49 -6.67
N HIS A 166 -27.80 3.79 -7.11
CA HIS A 166 -26.56 3.42 -6.43
C HIS A 166 -25.63 4.63 -6.29
N VAL A 167 -24.69 4.50 -5.36
CA VAL A 167 -23.58 5.45 -5.17
C VAL A 167 -22.28 4.66 -5.21
N ALA A 168 -21.44 4.91 -6.20
CA ALA A 168 -20.08 4.39 -6.26
C ALA A 168 -19.15 5.29 -5.45
N THR A 169 -18.37 4.72 -4.54
CA THR A 169 -17.33 5.41 -3.79
C THR A 169 -15.99 5.09 -4.41
N TYR A 170 -15.39 6.09 -5.05
CA TYR A 170 -14.04 6.03 -5.60
C TYR A 170 -13.05 6.72 -4.68
N TYR A 171 -11.80 6.27 -4.70
CA TYR A 171 -10.74 6.96 -3.99
C TYR A 171 -9.41 6.90 -4.74
N THR A 172 -8.54 7.84 -4.43
CA THR A 172 -7.15 7.85 -4.88
C THR A 172 -6.25 8.44 -3.80
N ARG A 173 -4.95 8.14 -3.85
CA ARG A 173 -3.98 8.73 -2.92
C ARG A 173 -3.87 10.22 -3.20
N PHE A 174 -3.92 11.03 -2.15
CA PHE A 174 -3.72 12.46 -2.26
C PHE A 174 -2.23 12.77 -2.19
N VAL A 175 -1.71 13.41 -3.24
CA VAL A 175 -0.31 13.83 -3.34
C VAL A 175 -0.29 15.34 -3.51
N VAL A 176 0.47 16.01 -2.66
CA VAL A 176 0.69 17.46 -2.73
C VAL A 176 1.92 17.72 -3.57
N ASP A 177 1.71 17.86 -4.88
CA ASP A 177 2.76 18.13 -5.85
C ASP A 177 2.20 19.05 -6.95
N ASP A 178 2.79 20.24 -7.10
CA ASP A 178 2.34 21.27 -8.06
C ASP A 178 2.71 20.90 -9.51
N ASP A 179 3.70 20.02 -9.68
CA ASP A 179 4.13 19.49 -10.98
C ASP A 179 3.43 18.17 -11.35
N GLN A 180 2.51 17.69 -10.50
CA GLN A 180 1.81 16.43 -10.75
C GLN A 180 0.97 16.55 -12.04
N PRO A 181 1.14 15.63 -13.02
CA PRO A 181 0.25 15.59 -14.15
C PRO A 181 -1.19 15.36 -13.69
N PRO A 182 -2.20 15.75 -14.50
CA PRO A 182 -3.59 15.40 -14.23
C PRO A 182 -3.73 13.91 -13.93
N LEU A 183 -4.51 13.57 -12.91
CA LEU A 183 -4.83 12.17 -12.65
C LEU A 183 -5.54 11.58 -13.85
N LYS A 184 -5.37 10.27 -14.00
CA LYS A 184 -6.06 9.41 -14.97
C LYS A 184 -7.21 8.69 -14.28
N ILE A 185 -8.16 8.22 -15.09
CA ILE A 185 -9.35 7.51 -14.59
C ILE A 185 -8.93 6.28 -13.78
N ASP A 186 -7.93 5.54 -14.28
CA ASP A 186 -7.43 4.33 -13.63
C ASP A 186 -6.66 4.61 -12.32
N ASP A 187 -6.38 5.88 -11.98
CA ASP A 187 -5.82 6.25 -10.67
C ASP A 187 -6.90 6.22 -9.56
N TYR A 188 -8.19 6.16 -9.93
CA TYR A 188 -9.32 6.06 -8.99
C TYR A 188 -9.76 4.60 -8.83
N ILE A 189 -9.77 4.15 -7.58
CA ILE A 189 -10.10 2.78 -7.19
C ILE A 189 -11.53 2.73 -6.66
N LEU A 190 -12.33 1.78 -7.15
CA LEU A 190 -13.69 1.54 -6.66
C LEU A 190 -13.62 0.86 -5.28
N ALA A 191 -14.03 1.58 -4.23
CA ALA A 191 -14.04 1.06 -2.87
C ALA A 191 -15.39 0.50 -2.43
N ASP A 192 -16.51 1.07 -2.90
CA ASP A 192 -17.85 0.66 -2.48
C ASP A 192 -18.91 1.00 -3.53
N VAL A 193 -19.97 0.21 -3.57
CA VAL A 193 -21.21 0.54 -4.28
C VAL A 193 -22.37 0.36 -3.31
N SER A 194 -23.06 1.45 -2.97
CA SER A 194 -24.17 1.39 -2.01
C SER A 194 -25.31 0.52 -2.53
N GLY A 195 -25.95 -0.23 -1.62
CA GLY A 195 -27.07 -1.11 -1.95
C GLY A 195 -26.69 -2.42 -2.65
N ALA A 196 -25.40 -2.72 -2.83
CA ALA A 196 -24.92 -3.97 -3.42
C ALA A 196 -24.40 -4.93 -2.34
N PRO A 197 -25.16 -5.98 -1.95
CA PRO A 197 -24.72 -6.92 -0.92
C PRO A 197 -23.58 -7.82 -1.43
N LEU A 198 -22.45 -7.80 -0.73
CA LEU A 198 -21.25 -8.56 -1.11
C LEU A 198 -21.38 -10.08 -0.92
N SER A 199 -22.24 -10.53 0.00
CA SER A 199 -22.44 -11.97 0.27
C SER A 199 -22.84 -12.75 -0.98
N ASP A 200 -23.74 -12.17 -1.77
CA ASP A 200 -24.34 -12.85 -2.91
C ASP A 200 -23.30 -13.08 -4.02
N THR A 201 -22.35 -12.14 -4.15
CA THR A 201 -21.25 -12.24 -5.10
C THR A 201 -20.10 -13.10 -4.56
N LEU A 202 -19.84 -13.13 -3.26
CA LEU A 202 -18.62 -13.74 -2.67
C LEU A 202 -18.79 -15.14 -2.06
N ASP A 203 -20.01 -15.55 -1.74
CA ASP A 203 -20.31 -16.91 -1.30
C ASP A 203 -20.44 -17.87 -2.50
N GLY A 204 -19.90 -19.09 -2.38
CA GLY A 204 -20.12 -20.17 -3.34
C GLY A 204 -18.87 -20.71 -4.04
N ILE A 205 -19.09 -21.51 -5.09
CA ILE A 205 -18.04 -22.23 -5.81
C ILE A 205 -17.61 -21.44 -7.04
N ARG A 206 -16.31 -21.16 -7.17
CA ARG A 206 -15.72 -20.37 -8.27
C ARG A 206 -14.31 -20.82 -8.62
N SER A 207 -13.76 -20.37 -9.75
CA SER A 207 -12.35 -20.66 -10.09
C SER A 207 -11.40 -19.97 -9.10
N LYS A 208 -10.15 -20.45 -8.99
CA LYS A 208 -9.13 -19.71 -8.21
C LYS A 208 -8.89 -18.32 -8.79
N ASP A 209 -8.95 -18.18 -10.11
CA ASP A 209 -8.78 -16.88 -10.77
C ASP A 209 -9.83 -15.88 -10.29
N ASP A 210 -11.11 -16.26 -10.31
CA ASP A 210 -12.20 -15.43 -9.79
C ASP A 210 -12.02 -15.12 -8.29
N ALA A 211 -11.60 -16.11 -7.49
CA ALA A 211 -11.37 -15.91 -6.06
C ALA A 211 -10.22 -14.91 -5.80
N MET A 212 -9.17 -14.93 -6.59
CA MET A 212 -8.04 -13.99 -6.48
C MET A 212 -8.42 -12.60 -6.97
N ASP A 213 -9.22 -12.48 -8.04
CA ASP A 213 -9.71 -11.20 -8.53
C ASP A 213 -10.61 -10.51 -7.49
N LEU A 214 -11.52 -11.27 -6.89
CA LEU A 214 -12.42 -10.75 -5.86
C LEU A 214 -11.67 -10.42 -4.56
N LEU A 215 -10.69 -11.23 -4.17
CA LEU A 215 -9.81 -10.91 -3.06
C LEU A 215 -9.05 -9.60 -3.32
N ALA A 216 -8.49 -9.39 -4.52
CA ALA A 216 -7.82 -8.15 -4.87
C ALA A 216 -8.74 -6.93 -4.71
N LYS A 217 -9.97 -7.02 -5.24
CA LYS A 217 -10.99 -5.96 -5.11
C LYS A 217 -11.40 -5.72 -3.66
N LEU A 218 -11.51 -6.77 -2.84
CA LEU A 218 -11.78 -6.65 -1.40
C LEU A 218 -10.64 -5.98 -0.64
N VAL A 219 -9.39 -6.34 -0.93
CA VAL A 219 -8.21 -5.70 -0.31
C VAL A 219 -8.17 -4.22 -0.67
N MET A 220 -8.41 -3.88 -1.94
CA MET A 220 -8.53 -2.49 -2.40
C MET A 220 -9.66 -1.74 -1.70
N ARG A 221 -10.82 -2.35 -1.50
CA ARG A 221 -11.90 -1.79 -0.68
C ARG A 221 -11.44 -1.53 0.75
N TRP A 222 -10.84 -2.52 1.40
CA TRP A 222 -10.42 -2.43 2.81
C TRP A 222 -9.32 -1.40 3.04
N ASN A 223 -8.44 -1.16 2.07
CA ASN A 223 -7.47 -0.06 2.11
C ASN A 223 -8.13 1.31 2.28
N LEU A 224 -9.39 1.50 1.88
CA LEU A 224 -10.14 2.74 2.15
C LEU A 224 -10.97 2.65 3.43
N ILE A 225 -11.71 1.56 3.65
CA ILE A 225 -12.76 1.53 4.68
C ILE A 225 -12.37 0.90 6.01
N ALA A 226 -11.36 0.02 6.04
CA ALA A 226 -10.99 -0.74 7.23
C ALA A 226 -9.82 -0.09 7.99
N ASP A 227 -9.84 -0.12 9.32
CA ASP A 227 -8.70 0.32 10.12
C ASP A 227 -7.49 -0.60 9.92
N GLN A 228 -7.73 -1.90 9.69
CA GLN A 228 -6.68 -2.91 9.44
C GLN A 228 -7.10 -3.90 8.37
N VAL A 229 -6.09 -4.46 7.69
CA VAL A 229 -6.25 -5.57 6.74
C VAL A 229 -5.46 -6.76 7.23
N LEU A 230 -6.14 -7.84 7.64
CA LEU A 230 -5.49 -9.07 8.06
C LEU A 230 -5.52 -10.09 6.93
N VAL A 231 -4.35 -10.56 6.51
CA VAL A 231 -4.18 -11.64 5.54
C VAL A 231 -3.56 -12.84 6.25
N ALA A 232 -4.32 -13.92 6.39
CA ALA A 232 -3.85 -15.16 6.98
C ALA A 232 -3.87 -16.28 5.93
N SER A 233 -2.69 -16.65 5.42
CA SER A 233 -2.54 -17.76 4.48
C SER A 233 -1.29 -18.58 4.77
N PRO A 234 -1.41 -19.91 5.01
CA PRO A 234 -0.27 -20.76 5.29
C PRO A 234 0.66 -20.94 4.10
N PHE A 235 0.15 -20.79 2.87
CA PHE A 235 0.89 -21.01 1.63
C PHE A 235 0.61 -19.87 0.64
N ILE A 236 1.67 -19.46 -0.05
CA ILE A 236 1.63 -18.55 -1.19
C ILE A 236 2.21 -19.31 -2.36
N GLY A 237 1.48 -19.36 -3.48
CA GLY A 237 1.86 -20.21 -4.60
C GLY A 237 1.73 -21.70 -4.31
N HIS A 238 2.48 -22.50 -5.08
CA HIS A 238 2.61 -23.93 -4.87
C HIS A 238 4.06 -24.38 -5.12
N GLN A 239 4.44 -25.53 -4.58
CA GLN A 239 5.82 -26.04 -4.61
C GLN A 239 6.42 -26.23 -6.01
N TYR A 240 5.59 -26.34 -7.05
CA TYR A 240 6.02 -26.49 -8.44
C TYR A 240 6.19 -25.17 -9.21
N LEU A 241 6.01 -24.00 -8.57
CA LEU A 241 6.25 -22.72 -9.24
C LEU A 241 7.74 -22.45 -9.38
N SER A 242 8.14 -21.84 -10.50
CA SER A 242 9.47 -21.27 -10.62
C SER A 242 9.67 -20.12 -9.62
N PRO A 243 10.91 -19.80 -9.22
CA PRO A 243 11.20 -18.67 -8.34
C PRO A 243 10.61 -17.35 -8.85
N GLU A 244 10.61 -17.12 -10.16
CA GLU A 244 10.08 -15.93 -10.81
C GLU A 244 8.56 -15.85 -10.67
N ASN A 245 7.85 -16.94 -10.95
CA ASN A 245 6.39 -16.99 -10.78
C ASN A 245 5.99 -16.87 -9.30
N GLN A 246 6.78 -17.47 -8.40
CA GLN A 246 6.59 -17.31 -6.97
C GLN A 246 6.76 -15.83 -6.56
N MET A 247 7.76 -15.13 -7.10
CA MET A 247 7.95 -13.69 -6.87
C MET A 247 6.81 -12.85 -7.42
N GLY A 248 6.30 -13.16 -8.61
CA GLY A 248 5.15 -12.46 -9.19
C GLY A 248 3.91 -12.50 -8.29
N ILE A 249 3.66 -13.62 -7.59
CA ILE A 249 2.55 -13.71 -6.62
C ILE A 249 2.82 -12.83 -5.40
N TRP A 250 4.06 -12.81 -4.90
CA TRP A 250 4.44 -11.93 -3.78
C TRP A 250 4.32 -10.46 -4.15
N GLU A 251 4.82 -10.06 -5.32
CA GLU A 251 4.73 -8.70 -5.83
C GLU A 251 3.28 -8.27 -6.00
N TRP A 252 2.44 -9.13 -6.60
CA TRP A 252 1.00 -8.88 -6.72
C TRP A 252 0.32 -8.68 -5.36
N LEU A 253 0.60 -9.55 -4.39
CA LEU A 253 -0.02 -9.46 -3.08
C LEU A 253 0.43 -8.20 -2.32
N LEU A 254 1.75 -7.98 -2.26
CA LEU A 254 2.35 -6.92 -1.46
C LEU A 254 2.08 -5.53 -2.06
N SER A 255 1.94 -5.41 -3.38
CA SER A 255 1.60 -4.14 -4.03
C SER A 255 0.22 -3.61 -3.64
N MET A 256 -0.66 -4.47 -3.12
CA MET A 256 -2.01 -4.09 -2.69
C MET A 256 -2.13 -3.92 -1.18
N LEU A 257 -1.13 -4.27 -0.38
CA LEU A 257 -1.19 -4.23 1.07
C LEU A 257 -0.49 -2.99 1.61
N ASP A 258 -1.26 -2.10 2.24
CA ASP A 258 -0.69 -0.90 2.87
C ASP A 258 0.02 -1.31 4.17
N SER A 259 1.34 -1.17 4.20
CA SER A 259 2.18 -1.55 5.34
C SER A 259 1.82 -0.91 6.67
N ARG A 260 1.05 0.18 6.65
CA ARG A 260 0.65 0.95 7.83
C ARG A 260 -0.58 0.36 8.54
N ILE A 261 -1.33 -0.51 7.85
CA ILE A 261 -2.57 -1.13 8.34
C ILE A 261 -2.63 -2.64 8.11
N ALA A 262 -1.78 -3.17 7.22
CA ALA A 262 -1.80 -4.58 6.85
C ALA A 262 -1.05 -5.43 7.87
N ILE A 263 -1.66 -6.56 8.21
CA ILE A 263 -1.08 -7.61 9.04
C ILE A 263 -1.06 -8.87 8.21
N PHE A 264 0.12 -9.45 8.03
CA PHE A 264 0.26 -10.65 7.23
C PHE A 264 0.72 -11.84 8.10
N VAL A 265 0.03 -12.97 7.98
CA VAL A 265 0.28 -14.19 8.75
C VAL A 265 0.50 -15.36 7.80
N THR A 266 1.66 -15.99 7.89
CA THR A 266 1.98 -17.21 7.13
C THR A 266 2.86 -18.18 7.93
N ARG A 267 3.21 -19.32 7.34
CA ARG A 267 4.15 -20.28 7.96
C ARG A 267 5.58 -19.80 7.80
N ALA A 268 6.45 -20.10 8.76
CA ALA A 268 7.85 -19.70 8.63
C ALA A 268 8.56 -20.40 7.45
N THR A 269 8.04 -21.55 6.98
CA THR A 269 8.53 -22.20 5.76
C THR A 269 8.23 -21.36 4.51
N THR A 270 7.02 -20.80 4.42
CA THR A 270 6.61 -19.87 3.36
C THR A 270 7.45 -18.59 3.40
N TRP A 271 7.78 -18.11 4.60
CA TRP A 271 8.74 -17.01 4.77
C TRP A 271 10.15 -17.32 4.30
N LYS A 272 10.67 -18.51 4.63
CA LYS A 272 11.98 -18.93 4.14
C LYS A 272 12.01 -19.03 2.61
N ALA A 273 10.92 -19.50 2.00
CA ALA A 273 10.79 -19.54 0.54
C ALA A 273 10.84 -18.13 -0.07
N TYR A 274 10.10 -17.17 0.48
CA TYR A 274 10.16 -15.76 0.06
C TYR A 274 11.58 -15.18 0.15
N ARG A 275 12.24 -15.30 1.31
CA ARG A 275 13.61 -14.80 1.51
C ARG A 275 14.60 -15.40 0.50
N ARG A 276 14.45 -16.70 0.19
CA ARG A 276 15.26 -17.38 -0.83
C ARG A 276 15.01 -16.81 -2.23
N SER A 277 13.75 -16.60 -2.61
CA SER A 277 13.42 -16.03 -3.91
C SER A 277 13.95 -14.60 -4.06
N MET A 278 13.84 -13.77 -3.02
CA MET A 278 14.42 -12.43 -2.97
C MET A 278 15.95 -12.46 -3.11
N GLN A 279 16.63 -13.40 -2.43
CA GLN A 279 18.08 -13.60 -2.57
C GLN A 279 18.47 -13.98 -4.00
N VAL A 280 17.73 -14.88 -4.65
CA VAL A 280 17.96 -15.28 -6.05
C VAL A 280 17.75 -14.09 -7.00
N ALA A 281 16.80 -13.21 -6.70
CA ALA A 281 16.55 -11.97 -7.44
C ALA A 281 17.61 -10.87 -7.17
N GLY A 282 18.66 -11.15 -6.38
CA GLY A 282 19.71 -10.18 -6.05
C GLY A 282 19.33 -9.19 -4.94
N LEU A 283 18.26 -9.45 -4.20
CA LEU A 283 17.74 -8.62 -3.12
C LEU A 283 17.74 -9.39 -1.78
N PRO A 284 18.90 -9.74 -1.22
CA PRO A 284 18.99 -10.46 0.05
C PRO A 284 18.29 -9.71 1.18
N VAL A 285 17.26 -10.33 1.77
CA VAL A 285 16.37 -9.68 2.76
C VAL A 285 17.13 -9.26 4.02
N ASP A 286 18.15 -10.02 4.44
CA ASP A 286 19.01 -9.69 5.58
C ASP A 286 19.84 -8.41 5.36
N VAL A 287 20.19 -8.11 4.11
CA VAL A 287 20.83 -6.83 3.75
C VAL A 287 19.79 -5.72 3.75
N LEU A 288 18.61 -5.94 3.17
CA LEU A 288 17.53 -4.95 3.17
C LEU A 288 17.12 -4.55 4.59
N GLU A 289 16.97 -5.51 5.50
CA GLU A 289 16.66 -5.30 6.92
C GLU A 289 17.70 -4.43 7.63
N GLN A 290 18.99 -4.59 7.30
CA GLN A 290 20.04 -3.76 7.89
C GLN A 290 19.95 -2.28 7.50
N PHE A 291 19.30 -1.97 6.37
CA PHE A 291 19.10 -0.61 5.86
C PHE A 291 17.65 -0.14 6.02
N GLY A 292 16.75 -0.93 6.61
CA GLY A 292 15.33 -0.57 6.71
C GLY A 292 14.65 -0.44 5.34
N LEU A 293 15.08 -1.25 4.36
CA LEU A 293 14.62 -1.26 2.98
C LEU A 293 13.77 -2.49 2.65
N GLU A 294 13.53 -3.37 3.61
CA GLU A 294 12.67 -4.54 3.48
C GLU A 294 11.19 -4.15 3.34
N ASN A 295 10.36 -5.06 2.80
CA ASN A 295 8.92 -4.86 2.80
C ASN A 295 8.37 -4.90 4.24
N LYS A 296 7.69 -3.83 4.65
CA LYS A 296 7.19 -3.64 6.01
C LYS A 296 6.04 -4.57 6.37
N VAL A 297 5.20 -4.96 5.42
CA VAL A 297 4.14 -5.97 5.63
C VAL A 297 4.75 -7.32 6.01
N VAL A 298 5.84 -7.70 5.34
CA VAL A 298 6.56 -8.95 5.63
C VAL A 298 7.30 -8.88 6.96
N SER A 299 8.01 -7.79 7.24
CA SER A 299 8.76 -7.62 8.49
C SER A 299 7.87 -7.61 9.74
N ALA A 300 6.70 -6.96 9.67
CA ALA A 300 5.70 -6.95 10.73
C ALA A 300 4.86 -8.24 10.79
N GLY A 301 5.04 -9.14 9.82
CA GLY A 301 4.24 -10.34 9.68
C GLY A 301 4.50 -11.35 10.79
N GLN A 302 3.45 -12.08 11.18
CA GLN A 302 3.56 -13.13 12.18
C GLN A 302 3.72 -14.50 11.53
N SER A 303 4.59 -15.33 12.11
CA SER A 303 4.71 -16.73 11.69
C SER A 303 4.02 -17.69 12.64
N LYS A 304 3.19 -18.58 12.09
CA LYS A 304 2.55 -19.69 12.81
C LYS A 304 2.67 -20.97 11.99
N GLN A 305 3.12 -22.07 12.60
CA GLN A 305 3.35 -23.33 11.89
C GLN A 305 2.09 -24.19 11.78
N ASP A 306 1.31 -24.20 12.85
CA ASP A 306 0.15 -25.04 13.09
C ASP A 306 -1.16 -24.36 12.65
N PHE A 307 -1.21 -23.85 11.42
CA PHE A 307 -2.48 -23.41 10.84
C PHE A 307 -2.60 -23.78 9.37
N HIS A 308 -3.83 -24.10 8.96
CA HIS A 308 -4.20 -24.37 7.57
C HIS A 308 -5.35 -23.47 7.09
N ALA A 309 -5.90 -22.64 8.00
CA ALA A 309 -6.96 -21.70 7.70
C ALA A 309 -6.47 -20.64 6.73
N LYS A 310 -7.32 -20.28 5.77
CA LYS A 310 -7.08 -19.22 4.79
C LYS A 310 -8.22 -18.22 4.91
N PHE A 311 -7.91 -17.05 5.40
CA PHE A 311 -8.89 -15.99 5.52
C PHE A 311 -8.23 -14.62 5.42
N TYR A 312 -9.03 -13.67 4.98
CA TYR A 312 -8.67 -12.31 4.67
C TYR A 312 -9.74 -11.43 5.30
N ALA A 313 -9.35 -10.38 5.99
CA ALA A 313 -10.31 -9.58 6.72
C ALA A 313 -10.00 -8.09 6.72
N GLY A 314 -11.03 -7.28 6.47
CA GLY A 314 -11.05 -5.87 6.83
C GLY A 314 -11.58 -5.72 8.24
N LEU A 315 -10.84 -5.03 9.11
CA LEU A 315 -11.18 -4.86 10.52
C LEU A 315 -11.38 -3.38 10.84
N SER A 316 -12.42 -3.09 11.62
CA SER A 316 -12.61 -1.82 12.31
C SER A 316 -12.83 -2.09 13.81
N ASP A 317 -13.12 -1.04 14.57
CA ASP A 317 -13.45 -1.14 15.99
C ASP A 317 -14.82 -1.80 16.22
N SER A 318 -15.79 -1.58 15.33
CA SER A 318 -17.17 -2.05 15.49
C SER A 318 -17.56 -3.20 14.56
N TRP A 319 -16.84 -3.38 13.44
CA TRP A 319 -17.17 -4.36 12.42
C TRP A 319 -15.94 -5.06 11.87
N CYS A 320 -16.16 -6.25 11.31
CA CYS A 320 -15.19 -7.01 10.54
C CYS A 320 -15.88 -7.62 9.33
N GLU A 321 -15.22 -7.56 8.18
CA GLU A 321 -15.57 -8.33 6.98
C GLU A 321 -14.55 -9.44 6.83
N VAL A 322 -14.99 -10.67 6.64
CA VAL A 322 -14.11 -11.83 6.51
C VAL A 322 -14.42 -12.57 5.22
N TYR A 323 -13.42 -12.65 4.35
CA TYR A 323 -13.40 -13.53 3.19
C TYR A 323 -12.55 -14.77 3.52
N SER A 324 -13.08 -15.96 3.28
CA SER A 324 -12.39 -17.21 3.59
C SER A 324 -12.68 -18.28 2.55
N GLY A 325 -11.80 -19.27 2.45
CA GLY A 325 -12.00 -20.35 1.49
C GLY A 325 -10.92 -21.43 1.57
N SER A 326 -10.99 -22.39 0.66
CA SER A 326 -9.98 -23.44 0.51
C SER A 326 -8.74 -23.01 -0.28
N ALA A 327 -8.86 -21.91 -1.04
CA ALA A 327 -7.86 -21.44 -2.01
C ALA A 327 -6.62 -20.83 -1.34
N ASN A 328 -5.45 -21.41 -1.62
CA ASN A 328 -4.18 -20.71 -1.39
C ASN A 328 -4.08 -19.47 -2.31
N LEU A 329 -3.16 -18.55 -2.00
CA LEU A 329 -2.86 -17.40 -2.84
C LEU A 329 -2.12 -17.85 -4.11
N VAL A 330 -2.88 -18.31 -5.11
CA VAL A 330 -2.39 -18.75 -6.42
C VAL A 330 -3.54 -18.76 -7.43
N ARG A 331 -3.23 -18.37 -8.66
CA ARG A 331 -4.15 -18.39 -9.80
C ARG A 331 -4.26 -19.79 -10.44
N GLY A 332 -5.37 -20.09 -11.11
CA GLY A 332 -5.58 -21.32 -11.86
C GLY A 332 -7.04 -21.76 -12.04
N PRO A 333 -7.27 -22.79 -12.86
CA PRO A 333 -8.62 -23.19 -13.28
C PRO A 333 -9.39 -24.04 -12.25
N SER A 334 -8.74 -24.47 -11.16
CA SER A 334 -9.39 -25.33 -10.17
C SER A 334 -10.47 -24.57 -9.39
N MET A 335 -11.57 -25.26 -9.08
CA MET A 335 -12.69 -24.69 -8.34
C MET A 335 -12.42 -24.65 -6.83
N GLU A 336 -12.90 -23.60 -6.19
CA GLU A 336 -12.71 -23.29 -4.78
C GLU A 336 -14.05 -22.87 -4.17
N ASN A 337 -14.30 -23.34 -2.95
CA ASN A 337 -15.45 -22.86 -2.18
C ASN A 337 -15.02 -21.65 -1.35
N THR A 338 -15.72 -20.54 -1.51
CA THR A 338 -15.42 -19.28 -0.81
C THR A 338 -16.63 -18.84 -0.01
N SER A 339 -16.37 -18.11 1.07
CA SER A 339 -17.41 -17.50 1.87
C SER A 339 -17.01 -16.13 2.37
N PHE A 340 -17.99 -15.23 2.42
CA PHE A 340 -17.87 -13.89 2.95
C PHE A 340 -18.86 -13.65 4.09
N ARG A 341 -18.39 -13.02 5.18
CA ARG A 341 -19.24 -12.66 6.30
C ARG A 341 -18.85 -11.32 6.89
N SER A 342 -19.86 -10.46 7.10
CA SER A 342 -19.76 -9.32 7.99
C SER A 342 -20.14 -9.73 9.42
N MET A 343 -19.39 -9.28 10.42
CA MET A 343 -19.65 -9.54 11.84
C MET A 343 -19.12 -8.41 12.72
N THR A 344 -19.47 -8.41 14.01
CA THR A 344 -18.88 -7.45 14.96
C THR A 344 -17.43 -7.80 15.25
N ARG A 345 -16.66 -6.81 15.74
CA ARG A 345 -15.26 -7.01 16.13
C ARG A 345 -15.10 -8.09 17.20
N GLU A 346 -15.98 -8.12 18.19
CA GLU A 346 -15.93 -9.10 19.28
C GLU A 346 -16.22 -10.53 18.78
N ALA A 347 -17.13 -10.67 17.81
CA ALA A 347 -17.41 -11.94 17.19
C ALA A 347 -16.21 -12.45 16.38
N PHE A 348 -15.54 -11.55 15.66
CA PHE A 348 -14.31 -11.86 14.93
C PHE A 348 -13.19 -12.30 15.87
N ASP A 349 -12.91 -11.52 16.91
CA ASP A 349 -11.84 -11.82 17.87
C ASP A 349 -12.06 -13.19 18.54
N ARG A 350 -13.31 -13.51 18.91
CA ARG A 350 -13.66 -14.81 19.50
C ARG A 350 -13.52 -15.98 18.52
N ARG A 351 -13.90 -15.79 17.25
CA ARG A 351 -13.97 -16.87 16.26
C ARG A 351 -12.67 -17.11 15.51
N TYR A 352 -11.86 -16.06 15.32
CA TYR A 352 -10.64 -16.09 14.52
C TYR A 352 -9.41 -15.85 15.40
N VAL A 353 -9.27 -14.67 16.01
CA VAL A 353 -8.04 -14.27 16.73
C VAL A 353 -7.73 -15.20 17.89
N ALA A 354 -8.71 -15.46 18.75
CA ALA A 354 -8.56 -16.36 19.90
C ALA A 354 -8.24 -17.80 19.49
N LYS A 355 -8.71 -18.25 18.31
CA LYS A 355 -8.44 -19.60 17.78
C LYS A 355 -7.08 -19.71 17.10
N MET A 356 -6.60 -18.61 16.52
CA MET A 356 -5.27 -18.54 15.93
C MET A 356 -4.16 -18.56 17.00
N ALA A 357 -4.47 -18.16 18.24
CA ALA A 357 -3.52 -18.18 19.37
C ALA A 357 -2.17 -17.55 18.98
N PHE A 358 -2.24 -16.32 18.47
CA PHE A 358 -1.06 -15.55 18.08
C PHE A 358 -0.11 -15.38 19.27
N LYS A 359 1.21 -15.40 19.00
CA LYS A 359 2.25 -15.24 20.04
C LYS A 359 2.22 -13.86 20.68
N ALA A 360 1.76 -12.86 19.93
CA ALA A 360 1.57 -11.50 20.36
C ALA A 360 0.18 -11.04 19.90
N PRO A 361 -0.42 -10.05 20.57
CA PRO A 361 -1.61 -9.37 20.06
C PRO A 361 -1.39 -8.88 18.63
N LEU A 362 -2.49 -8.72 17.89
CA LEU A 362 -2.42 -8.01 16.61
C LEU A 362 -1.88 -6.59 16.87
N PRO A 363 -0.94 -6.08 16.05
CA PRO A 363 -0.46 -4.72 16.19
C PRO A 363 -1.64 -3.75 16.05
N GLN A 364 -1.51 -2.54 16.59
CA GLN A 364 -2.49 -1.48 16.35
C GLN A 364 -2.24 -0.84 14.98
N PRO A 365 -3.28 -0.37 14.29
CA PRO A 365 -3.08 0.39 13.05
C PRO A 365 -2.42 1.74 13.34
N GLU A 366 -1.61 2.22 12.40
CA GLU A 366 -0.99 3.55 12.50
C GLU A 366 -2.05 4.68 12.53
N PHE A 367 -3.15 4.49 11.77
CA PHE A 367 -4.27 5.43 11.71
C PHE A 367 -5.60 4.71 11.51
N LYS A 368 -6.68 5.42 11.84
CA LYS A 368 -8.06 4.94 11.63
C LYS A 368 -8.55 5.30 10.23
N ALA A 369 -9.39 4.46 9.64
CA ALA A 369 -9.96 4.68 8.31
C ALA A 369 -10.69 6.03 8.21
N ALA A 370 -11.41 6.42 9.26
CA ALA A 370 -12.13 7.69 9.31
C ALA A 370 -11.22 8.95 9.33
N LYS A 371 -9.91 8.79 9.59
CA LYS A 371 -8.96 9.91 9.69
C LYS A 371 -8.12 10.12 8.43
N ARG A 372 -8.08 9.14 7.53
CA ARG A 372 -7.18 9.16 6.36
C ARG A 372 -7.82 9.70 5.09
N SER A 373 -9.14 9.72 4.99
CA SER A 373 -9.85 10.07 3.76
C SER A 373 -10.79 11.27 3.91
N LEU A 374 -10.86 12.08 2.86
CA LEU A 374 -11.81 13.20 2.76
C LEU A 374 -12.56 13.14 1.44
N VAL A 375 -13.87 13.39 1.49
CA VAL A 375 -14.70 13.52 0.29
C VAL A 375 -14.42 14.88 -0.34
N ILE A 376 -14.03 14.87 -1.61
CA ILE A 376 -13.74 16.08 -2.39
C ILE A 376 -14.79 16.34 -3.46
N TYR A 377 -15.52 15.29 -3.85
CA TYR A 377 -16.53 15.34 -4.90
C TYR A 377 -17.70 14.45 -4.53
N GLN A 378 -18.90 14.94 -4.80
CA GLN A 378 -20.14 14.17 -4.71
C GLN A 378 -21.05 14.63 -5.84
N SER A 379 -21.50 13.71 -6.70
CA SER A 379 -22.43 14.06 -7.78
C SER A 379 -23.69 14.68 -7.18
N GLU A 380 -24.33 15.55 -7.96
CA GLU A 380 -25.71 15.90 -7.69
C GLU A 380 -26.57 14.62 -7.73
N THR A 381 -27.56 14.50 -6.86
CA THR A 381 -28.41 13.31 -6.83
C THR A 381 -29.09 13.12 -8.18
N ALA A 382 -28.90 11.96 -8.80
CA ALA A 382 -29.63 11.58 -10.01
C ALA A 382 -31.13 11.70 -9.73
N GLY A 383 -31.80 12.63 -10.45
CA GLY A 383 -33.24 12.91 -10.36
C GLY A 383 -34.10 11.67 -10.39
#